data_AF-A0A921DZT6-F1
#
_entry.id   AF-A0A921DZT6-F1
#
_cell.length_a   1.000
_cell.length_b   1.000
_cell.length_c   1.000
_cell.angle_alpha   90.00
_cell.angle_beta   90.00
_cell.angle_gamma   90.00
#
_symmetry.space_group_name_H-M   'P 1'
#
loop_
_entity.id
_entity.type
_entity.pdbx_description
1 polymer ?
#
loop_
_entity_poly.entity_id
_entity_poly.type
_entity_poly.pdbx_seq_one_letter_code
_entity_poly.pdbx_strand_id
1 'polypeptide(L)'
;MPLSDRNRASARQYLPESKLGDLAGRLRRLAGHKGLVREQISSPLLLRLLPRPSDSEKPGSEAALLQRLIDANLDATRISYLMASAEQEIAIAHSRLSG
;
A
#
# COMPACT_ATOMS: atom_id res chain seq x y z
N MET A 1 22.93 5.36 36.30
CA MET A 1 21.52 5.42 35.87
C MET A 1 21.47 5.70 34.37
N PRO A 2 21.37 4.68 33.49
CA PRO A 2 21.01 4.91 32.09
C PRO A 2 19.49 4.72 31.92
N LEU A 3 18.78 5.81 31.62
CA LEU A 3 17.42 5.83 31.11
C LEU A 3 17.48 5.61 29.59
N SER A 4 17.60 4.37 29.15
CA SER A 4 17.53 4.03 27.72
C SER A 4 17.09 2.58 27.62
N ASP A 5 15.83 2.37 27.21
CA ASP A 5 15.31 1.18 26.49
C ASP A 5 13.79 0.96 26.66
N ARG A 6 13.08 1.78 27.43
CA ARG A 6 11.62 1.56 27.61
C ARG A 6 10.73 2.15 26.51
N ASN A 7 11.26 2.92 25.57
CA ASN A 7 10.43 3.51 24.49
C ASN A 7 10.40 2.67 23.19
N ARG A 8 11.04 1.50 23.16
CA ARG A 8 11.04 0.60 21.98
C ARG A 8 9.87 -0.39 21.96
N ALA A 9 9.17 -0.57 23.08
CA ALA A 9 8.24 -1.69 23.27
C ALA A 9 6.74 -1.32 23.32
N SER A 10 6.38 -0.04 23.44
CA SER A 10 4.98 0.39 23.59
C SER A 10 4.34 0.93 22.31
N ALA A 11 5.13 1.04 21.24
CA ALA A 11 4.63 1.28 19.88
C ALA A 11 4.27 -0.04 19.19
N ARG A 12 3.55 -0.94 19.90
CA ARG A 12 2.54 -1.77 19.22
C ARG A 12 1.43 -0.83 18.80
N GLN A 13 1.77 0.05 17.86
CA GLN A 13 0.90 1.04 17.26
C GLN A 13 -0.23 0.23 16.67
N TYR A 14 -1.40 0.30 17.30
CA TYR A 14 -2.65 0.12 16.58
C TYR A 14 -2.56 1.06 15.39
N LEU A 15 -2.22 0.50 14.23
CA LEU A 15 -2.28 1.24 13.00
C LEU A 15 -3.73 1.66 12.85
N PRO A 16 -4.02 2.97 12.76
CA PRO A 16 -5.39 3.40 12.61
C PRO A 16 -5.92 2.78 11.32
N GLU A 17 -7.05 2.10 11.40
CA GLU A 17 -7.72 1.48 10.24
C GLU A 17 -7.84 2.48 9.08
N SER A 18 -7.98 3.77 9.39
CA SER A 18 -7.94 4.88 8.44
C SER A 18 -6.71 4.87 7.52
N LYS A 19 -5.50 4.62 8.04
CA LYS A 19 -4.27 4.57 7.21
C LYS A 19 -4.23 3.34 6.30
N LEU A 20 -4.77 2.22 6.77
CA LEU A 20 -4.90 1.02 5.95
C LEU A 20 -5.96 1.23 4.86
N GLY A 21 -7.04 1.93 5.16
CA GLY A 21 -8.05 2.38 4.20
C GLY A 21 -7.45 3.29 3.13
N ASP A 22 -6.66 4.28 3.54
CA ASP A 22 -5.96 5.18 2.61
C ASP A 22 -5.00 4.40 1.69
N LEU A 23 -4.24 3.45 2.24
CA LEU A 23 -3.35 2.59 1.46
C LEU A 23 -4.15 1.70 0.50
N ALA A 24 -5.23 1.07 0.96
CA ALA A 24 -6.11 0.25 0.13
C ALA A 24 -6.68 1.05 -1.05
N GLY A 25 -7.18 2.26 -0.78
CA GLY A 25 -7.69 3.16 -1.82
C GLY A 25 -6.63 3.53 -2.86
N ARG A 26 -5.40 3.83 -2.43
CA ARG A 26 -4.27 4.12 -3.33
C ARG A 26 -3.87 2.92 -4.18
N LEU A 27 -3.72 1.73 -3.57
CA LEU A 27 -3.38 0.50 -4.30
C LEU A 27 -4.47 0.11 -5.31
N ARG A 28 -5.74 0.33 -4.97
CA ARG A 28 -6.86 0.10 -5.88
C ARG A 28 -6.82 1.06 -7.08
N ARG A 29 -6.59 2.36 -6.83
CA ARG A 29 -6.43 3.35 -7.91
C ARG A 29 -5.25 3.02 -8.82
N LEU A 30 -4.12 2.64 -8.24
CA LEU A 30 -2.95 2.22 -8.97
C LEU A 30 -3.26 0.99 -9.85
N ALA A 31 -3.89 -0.05 -9.28
CA ALA A 31 -4.27 -1.26 -10.01
C ALA A 31 -5.25 -1.01 -11.17
N GLY A 32 -6.17 -0.05 -11.00
CA GLY A 32 -7.10 0.37 -12.04
C GLY A 32 -6.55 1.40 -13.03
N HIS A 33 -5.31 1.86 -12.84
CA HIS A 33 -4.73 2.90 -13.67
C HIS A 33 -4.30 2.35 -15.04
N LYS A 34 -4.82 2.94 -16.14
CA LYS A 34 -4.59 2.44 -17.52
C LYS A 34 -3.12 2.42 -17.95
N GLY A 35 -2.29 3.30 -17.39
CA GLY A 35 -0.84 3.38 -17.66
C GLY A 35 0.02 2.48 -16.76
N LEU A 36 -0.59 1.73 -15.84
CA LEU A 36 0.15 0.83 -14.96
C LEU A 36 0.65 -0.38 -15.75
N VAL A 37 1.94 -0.63 -15.66
CA VAL A 37 2.58 -1.85 -16.16
C VAL A 37 3.12 -2.60 -14.95
N ARG A 38 2.49 -3.70 -14.55
CA ARG A 38 2.85 -4.43 -13.33
C ARG A 38 4.29 -4.91 -13.38
N GLU A 39 4.75 -5.35 -14.54
CA GLU A 39 6.10 -5.86 -14.77
C GLU A 39 7.18 -4.80 -14.55
N GLN A 40 6.81 -3.52 -14.60
CA GLN A 40 7.72 -2.39 -14.38
C GLN A 40 7.66 -1.84 -12.95
N ILE A 41 6.83 -2.41 -12.07
CA ILE A 41 6.76 -1.99 -10.68
C ILE A 41 8.05 -2.41 -9.97
N SER A 42 8.75 -1.42 -9.45
CA SER A 42 10.05 -1.60 -8.80
C SER A 42 9.97 -2.28 -7.42
N SER A 43 8.83 -2.14 -6.74
CA SER A 43 8.63 -2.66 -5.39
C SER A 43 7.99 -4.06 -5.38
N PRO A 44 8.73 -5.12 -5.00
CA PRO A 44 8.19 -6.49 -4.97
C PRO A 44 7.09 -6.67 -3.92
N LEU A 45 7.16 -5.90 -2.83
CA LEU A 45 6.15 -5.92 -1.77
C LEU A 45 4.84 -5.26 -2.25
N LEU A 46 4.96 -4.16 -2.99
CA LEU A 46 3.81 -3.51 -3.64
C LEU A 46 3.19 -4.45 -4.67
N LEU A 47 3.99 -5.13 -5.50
CA LEU A 47 3.51 -6.12 -6.47
C LEU A 47 2.68 -7.25 -5.85
N ARG A 48 3.12 -7.74 -4.69
CA ARG A 48 2.45 -8.82 -3.95
C ARG A 48 1.11 -8.38 -3.38
N LEU A 49 1.02 -7.12 -2.94
CA LEU A 49 -0.19 -6.56 -2.34
C LEU A 49 -1.13 -5.91 -3.36
N LEU A 50 -0.63 -5.59 -4.56
CA LEU A 50 -1.42 -4.94 -5.59
C LEU A 50 -2.54 -5.88 -6.06
N PRO A 51 -3.83 -5.50 -5.94
CA PRO A 51 -4.92 -6.30 -6.49
C PRO A 51 -4.77 -6.39 -8.02
N ARG A 52 -5.28 -7.46 -8.63
CA ARG A 52 -5.31 -7.56 -10.10
C ARG A 52 -6.24 -6.46 -10.64
N PRO A 53 -5.96 -5.88 -11.83
CA PRO A 53 -6.82 -4.84 -12.40
C PRO A 53 -8.29 -5.27 -12.50
N SER A 54 -8.53 -6.53 -12.87
CA SER A 54 -9.87 -7.13 -12.95
C SER A 54 -10.55 -7.30 -11.59
N ASP A 55 -9.78 -7.33 -10.50
CA ASP A 55 -10.29 -7.47 -9.13
C ASP A 55 -10.50 -6.12 -8.46
N SER A 56 -9.81 -5.05 -8.87
CA SER A 56 -9.94 -3.71 -8.27
C SER A 56 -11.30 -3.06 -8.50
N GLU A 57 -12.07 -3.48 -9.51
CA GLU A 57 -13.40 -2.92 -9.78
C GLU A 57 -14.55 -3.73 -9.17
N LYS A 58 -14.25 -4.90 -8.59
CA LYS A 58 -15.30 -5.77 -8.03
C LYS A 58 -15.88 -5.19 -6.74
N PRO A 59 -17.20 -5.34 -6.50
CA PRO A 59 -17.79 -5.03 -5.21
C PRO A 59 -17.12 -5.88 -4.12
N GLY A 60 -16.75 -5.25 -3.01
CA GLY A 60 -16.03 -5.91 -1.89
C GLY A 60 -14.51 -6.03 -2.08
N SER A 61 -13.95 -5.60 -3.21
CA SER A 61 -12.50 -5.61 -3.47
C SER A 61 -11.70 -4.81 -2.44
N GLU A 62 -12.26 -3.69 -1.98
CA GLU A 62 -11.65 -2.83 -0.96
C GLU A 62 -11.57 -3.50 0.41
N ALA A 63 -12.66 -4.16 0.84
CA ALA A 63 -12.67 -4.92 2.09
C ALA A 63 -11.71 -6.12 2.03
N ALA A 64 -11.65 -6.83 0.88
CA ALA A 64 -10.72 -7.92 0.68
C ALA A 64 -9.25 -7.44 0.66
N LEU A 65 -8.99 -6.26 0.12
CA LEU A 65 -7.67 -5.64 0.11
C LEU A 65 -7.25 -5.17 1.50
N LEU A 66 -8.16 -4.54 2.25
CA LEU A 66 -7.98 -4.20 3.66
C LEU A 66 -7.63 -5.44 4.48
N GLN A 67 -8.40 -6.52 4.32
CA GLN A 67 -8.12 -7.78 5.02
C GLN A 67 -6.72 -8.31 4.67
N ARG A 68 -6.31 -8.28 3.39
CA ARG A 68 -4.94 -8.68 3.00
C ARG A 68 -3.85 -7.80 3.63
N LEU A 69 -4.09 -6.50 3.76
CA LEU A 69 -3.14 -5.58 4.40
C LEU A 69 -3.04 -5.83 5.91
N ILE A 70 -4.17 -6.16 6.54
CA ILE A 70 -4.23 -6.58 7.95
C ILE A 70 -3.47 -7.91 8.13
N ASP A 71 -3.78 -8.92 7.31
CA ASP A 71 -3.15 -10.24 7.35
C ASP A 71 -1.64 -10.17 7.05
N ALA A 72 -1.21 -9.20 6.24
CA ALA A 72 0.21 -8.95 5.95
C ALA A 72 0.99 -8.39 7.15
N ASN A 73 0.30 -7.99 8.23
CA ASN A 73 0.88 -7.50 9.48
C ASN A 73 1.99 -6.46 9.24
N LEU A 74 1.68 -5.47 8.41
CA LEU A 74 2.62 -4.42 8.02
C LEU A 74 2.85 -3.48 9.21
N ASP A 75 4.10 -3.10 9.44
CA ASP A 75 4.43 -2.06 10.41
C ASP A 75 4.23 -0.67 9.79
N ALA A 76 4.22 0.37 10.62
CA ALA A 76 4.05 1.75 10.16
C ALA A 76 5.09 2.16 9.12
N THR A 77 6.33 1.67 9.24
CA THR A 77 7.42 1.93 8.29
C THR A 77 7.12 1.34 6.91
N ARG A 78 6.71 0.07 6.84
CA ARG A 78 6.34 -0.57 5.56
C ARG A 78 5.12 0.08 4.93
N ILE A 79 4.15 0.53 5.72
CA ILE A 79 2.98 1.26 5.21
C ILE A 79 3.41 2.59 4.59
N SER A 80 4.21 3.39 5.28
CA SER A 80 4.74 4.64 4.72
C SER A 80 5.53 4.40 3.44
N TYR A 81 6.38 3.37 3.42
CA TYR A 81 7.11 2.97 2.22
C TYR A 81 6.18 2.56 1.07
N LEU A 82 5.13 1.79 1.35
CA LEU A 82 4.15 1.38 0.35
C LEU A 82 3.33 2.55 -0.18
N MET A 83 2.95 3.50 0.68
CA MET A 83 2.23 4.71 0.26
C MET A 83 3.10 5.56 -0.68
N ALA A 84 4.37 5.77 -0.33
CA ALA A 84 5.31 6.50 -1.18
C ALA A 84 5.57 5.77 -2.51
N SER A 85 5.76 4.45 -2.46
CA SER A 85 5.95 3.63 -3.65
C SER A 85 4.71 3.67 -4.56
N ALA A 86 3.51 3.57 -3.99
CA ALA A 86 2.27 3.64 -4.77
C ALA A 86 2.10 4.99 -5.43
N GLU A 87 2.43 6.08 -4.75
CA GLU A 87 2.36 7.43 -5.30
C GLU A 87 3.35 7.65 -6.45
N GLN A 88 4.59 7.16 -6.30
CA GLN A 88 5.60 7.18 -7.35
C GLN A 88 5.15 6.39 -8.59
N GLU A 89 4.61 5.18 -8.40
CA GLU A 89 4.12 4.35 -9.51
C GLU A 89 2.90 4.97 -10.19
N ILE A 90 2.01 5.66 -9.45
CA ILE A 90 0.91 6.44 -10.05
C ILE A 90 1.48 7.58 -10.91
N ALA A 91 2.47 8.33 -10.43
CA ALA A 91 3.08 9.41 -11.19
C ALA A 91 3.75 8.91 -12.49
N ILE A 92 4.45 7.76 -12.43
CA ILE A 92 5.03 7.09 -13.61
C ILE A 92 3.94 6.60 -14.56
N ALA A 93 2.88 5.99 -14.04
CA ALA A 93 1.77 5.52 -14.86
C ALA A 93 1.03 6.69 -15.54
N HIS A 94 0.92 7.84 -14.88
CA HIS A 94 0.35 9.05 -15.44
C HIS A 94 1.24 9.63 -16.55
N SER A 95 2.56 9.73 -16.33
CA SER A 95 3.49 10.24 -17.35
C SER A 95 3.48 9.41 -18.64
N ARG A 96 3.25 8.09 -18.55
CA ARG A 96 3.08 7.22 -19.72
C ARG A 96 1.80 7.47 -20.52
N LEU A 97 0.73 7.95 -19.89
CA LEU A 97 -0.53 8.25 -20.58
C LEU A 97 -0.57 9.67 -21.15
N SER A 98 0.21 10.59 -20.59
CA SER A 98 0.32 11.97 -21.06
C SER A 98 1.44 12.19 -22.08
N GLY A 99 2.26 11.18 -22.33
CA GLY A 99 3.37 11.20 -23.28
C GLY A 99 3.02 10.62 -24.65
#